data_AF-A0A6J8CSN0-F1
#
_entry.id   AF-A0A6J8CSN0-F1
#
_cell.length_a   1.000
_cell.length_b   1.000
_cell.length_c   1.000
_cell.angle_alpha   90.00
_cell.angle_beta   90.00
_cell.angle_gamma   90.00
#
_symmetry.space_group_name_H-M   'P 1'
#
loop_
_entity.id
_entity.type
_entity.pdbx_description
1 polymer ?
#
loop_
_entity_poly.entity_id
_entity_poly.type
_entity_poly.pdbx_seq_one_letter_code
_entity_poly.pdbx_strand_id
1 'polypeptide(L)'
;MLFIEIFVLMHVSLGVEEKDETKTADVIELLDIYKNYVPQKRDGSPLPMLLYCDGLSCERVDGAQKARINGGDQWARLEMFEPGIQEWHKRLLYIQDTYDTFFKFESHREKGTLYNIKQIYDYKGVSSNIMSCFNKADELLEFTTKIYPTTNTKEILNVISDKSFYQSLYCICKLESGGEMVYCGNKKCKFGQWFHLDCIGLSEDEIPEGDWFCSEVCTKVFSSTKRGKKIANCG
;
A
#
# COMPACT_ATOMS: atom_id res chain seq x y z
N MET A 1 -0.31 -5.08 27.44
CA MET A 1 0.14 -4.07 26.45
C MET A 1 -0.82 -4.09 25.29
N LEU A 2 -1.90 -3.35 25.39
CA LEU A 2 -2.83 -3.09 24.29
C LEU A 2 -2.43 -1.76 23.68
N PHE A 3 -2.14 -1.77 22.37
CA PHE A 3 -1.89 -0.56 21.60
C PHE A 3 -3.24 0.13 21.39
N ILE A 4 -3.52 1.15 22.20
CA ILE A 4 -4.61 2.08 21.92
C ILE A 4 -4.09 3.04 20.84
N GLU A 5 -4.23 2.67 19.57
CA GLU A 5 -4.08 3.61 18.46
C GLU A 5 -5.36 4.45 18.37
N ILE A 6 -5.42 5.51 19.17
CA ILE A 6 -6.44 6.55 18.98
C ILE A 6 -6.02 7.39 17.76
N PHE A 7 -6.69 7.13 16.63
CA PHE A 7 -6.69 8.02 15.46
C PHE A 7 -7.48 9.30 15.78
N VAL A 8 -6.90 10.20 16.58
CA VAL A 8 -7.30 11.61 16.57
C VAL A 8 -6.61 12.26 15.36
N LEU A 9 -7.28 13.21 14.72
CA LEU A 9 -6.93 13.97 13.49
C LEU A 9 -5.52 14.61 13.44
N MET A 10 -4.65 14.35 14.41
CA MET A 10 -3.25 14.73 14.44
C MET A 10 -2.42 13.49 14.77
N HIS A 11 -1.56 13.05 13.85
CA HIS A 11 -0.56 11.98 14.05
C HIS A 11 0.47 12.39 15.13
N VAL A 12 0.06 12.45 16.40
CA VAL A 12 0.92 12.73 17.54
C VAL A 12 1.12 11.41 18.28
N SER A 13 2.37 10.92 18.32
CA SER A 13 2.71 9.78 19.16
C SER A 13 2.80 10.26 20.61
N LEU A 14 1.84 9.86 21.43
CA LEU A 14 1.72 10.30 22.84
C LEU A 14 2.57 9.46 23.81
N GLY A 15 3.35 8.50 23.29
CA GLY A 15 4.09 7.56 24.11
C GLY A 15 3.22 6.42 24.66
N VAL A 16 3.80 5.60 25.54
CA VAL A 16 3.10 4.53 26.26
C VAL A 16 3.13 4.88 27.74
N GLU A 17 1.95 5.07 28.33
CA GLU A 17 1.78 5.33 29.75
C GLU A 17 1.57 4.01 30.52
N GLU A 18 2.33 3.80 31.59
CA GLU A 18 2.21 2.61 32.45
C GLU A 18 1.03 2.75 33.42
N LYS A 19 -0.19 2.61 32.90
CA LYS A 19 -1.44 2.74 33.66
C LYS A 19 -2.33 1.51 33.46
N ASP A 20 -3.03 1.11 34.52
CA ASP A 20 -3.94 -0.03 34.51
C ASP A 20 -5.36 0.44 34.19
N GLU A 21 -5.74 0.33 32.92
CA GLU A 21 -7.08 0.67 32.42
C GLU A 21 -8.24 -0.05 33.12
N THR A 22 -7.98 -1.11 33.89
CA THR A 22 -9.02 -1.77 34.70
C THR A 22 -9.40 -0.97 35.95
N LYS A 23 -8.55 -0.02 36.37
CA LYS A 23 -8.77 0.83 37.55
C LYS A 23 -9.26 2.20 37.12
N THR A 24 -10.38 2.64 37.67
CA THR A 24 -10.96 3.96 37.38
C THR A 24 -10.01 5.12 37.70
N ALA A 25 -9.20 5.01 38.75
CA ALA A 25 -8.22 6.04 39.12
C ALA A 25 -7.17 6.24 38.01
N ASP A 26 -6.59 5.15 37.53
CA ASP A 26 -5.59 5.16 36.46
C ASP A 26 -6.20 5.67 35.14
N VAL A 27 -7.46 5.33 34.85
CA VAL A 27 -8.19 5.87 33.68
C VAL A 27 -8.39 7.39 33.80
N ILE A 28 -8.73 7.89 34.99
CA ILE A 28 -8.83 9.34 35.22
C ILE A 28 -7.49 10.02 34.95
N GLU A 29 -6.39 9.46 35.46
CA GLU A 29 -5.05 9.99 35.23
C GLU A 29 -4.66 10.00 33.75
N LEU A 30 -4.99 8.93 33.01
CA LEU A 30 -4.81 8.88 31.56
C LEU A 30 -5.60 9.99 30.84
N LEU A 31 -6.87 10.19 31.20
CA LEU A 31 -7.71 11.24 30.61
C LEU A 31 -7.20 12.64 30.97
N ASP A 32 -6.65 12.85 32.17
CA ASP A 32 -5.99 14.10 32.54
C ASP A 32 -4.71 14.37 31.74
N ILE A 33 -3.97 13.32 31.34
CA ILE A 33 -2.84 13.47 30.39
C ILE A 33 -3.39 13.90 29.02
N TYR A 34 -4.41 13.21 28.53
CA TYR A 34 -5.02 13.51 27.23
C TYR A 34 -5.67 14.89 27.16
N LYS A 35 -6.16 15.40 28.29
CA LYS A 35 -6.78 16.74 28.42
C LYS A 35 -5.87 17.84 27.86
N ASN A 36 -4.54 17.68 27.96
CA ASN A 36 -3.58 18.67 27.46
C ASN A 36 -3.59 18.83 25.93
N TYR A 37 -4.16 17.87 25.20
CA TYR A 37 -4.23 17.88 23.74
C TYR A 37 -5.60 18.32 23.21
N VAL A 38 -6.55 18.62 24.11
CA VAL A 38 -7.90 19.03 23.75
C VAL A 38 -7.92 20.54 23.45
N PRO A 39 -8.34 20.96 22.25
CA PRO A 39 -8.47 22.37 21.92
C PRO A 39 -9.50 23.07 22.81
N GLN A 40 -9.30 24.37 23.06
CA GLN A 40 -10.22 25.18 23.83
C GLN A 40 -11.09 26.04 22.89
N LYS A 41 -12.36 26.23 23.27
CA LYS A 41 -13.24 27.20 22.62
C LYS A 41 -12.87 28.62 23.05
N ARG A 42 -13.46 29.62 22.38
CA ARG A 42 -13.24 31.05 22.69
C ARG A 42 -13.69 31.45 24.09
N ASP A 43 -14.61 30.71 24.69
CA ASP A 43 -15.14 30.93 26.04
C ASP A 43 -14.31 30.22 27.14
N GLY A 44 -13.22 29.54 26.77
CA GLY A 44 -12.35 28.78 27.68
C GLY A 44 -12.88 27.38 28.03
N SER A 45 -14.08 27.00 27.56
CA SER A 45 -14.58 25.63 27.70
C SER A 45 -13.85 24.68 26.74
N PRO A 46 -13.75 23.37 27.05
CA PRO A 46 -13.15 22.43 26.13
C PRO A 46 -14.00 22.28 24.85
N LEU A 47 -13.33 22.06 23.73
CA LEU A 47 -13.97 21.55 22.52
C LEU A 47 -14.17 20.04 22.69
N PRO A 48 -15.42 19.51 22.67
CA PRO A 48 -15.66 18.07 22.74
C PRO A 48 -14.96 17.35 21.58
N MET A 49 -14.29 16.25 21.91
CA MET A 49 -13.52 15.41 21.00
C MET A 49 -14.01 13.98 21.13
N LEU A 50 -14.24 13.34 19.99
CA LEU A 50 -14.63 11.94 19.94
C LEU A 50 -13.42 11.06 20.31
N LEU A 51 -13.54 10.33 21.41
CA LEU A 51 -12.53 9.40 21.92
C LEU A 51 -12.87 7.99 21.47
N TYR A 52 -12.24 7.60 20.38
CA TYR A 52 -12.43 6.32 19.73
C TYR A 52 -11.78 5.18 20.53
N CYS A 53 -12.58 4.24 21.01
CA CYS A 53 -12.10 3.13 21.84
C CYS A 53 -13.02 1.89 21.75
N ASP A 54 -12.60 0.73 22.25
CA ASP A 54 -13.47 -0.45 22.28
C ASP A 54 -14.61 -0.28 23.31
N GLY A 55 -15.57 -1.22 23.33
CA GLY A 55 -16.73 -1.14 24.21
C GLY A 55 -16.40 -1.07 25.71
N LEU A 56 -15.43 -1.87 26.19
CA LEU A 56 -15.01 -1.84 27.60
C LEU A 56 -14.29 -0.53 27.92
N SER A 57 -13.47 -0.05 26.99
CA SER A 57 -12.81 1.25 27.12
C SER A 57 -13.80 2.42 27.16
N CYS A 58 -14.87 2.38 26.35
CA CYS A 58 -15.96 3.36 26.44
C CYS A 58 -16.60 3.36 27.84
N GLU A 59 -16.94 2.18 28.37
CA GLU A 59 -17.52 2.05 29.71
C GLU A 59 -16.60 2.56 30.81
N ARG A 60 -15.28 2.38 30.66
CA ARG A 60 -14.27 2.90 31.59
C ARG A 60 -14.17 4.42 31.56
N VAL A 61 -14.25 5.03 30.37
CA VAL A 61 -14.30 6.49 30.21
C VAL A 61 -15.56 7.05 30.86
N ASP A 62 -16.72 6.44 30.60
CA ASP A 62 -17.99 6.79 31.26
C ASP A 62 -17.87 6.68 32.78
N GLY A 63 -17.22 5.63 33.27
CA GLY A 63 -16.94 5.43 34.70
C GLY A 63 -16.09 6.55 35.29
N ALA A 64 -15.04 6.98 34.60
CA ALA A 64 -14.18 8.08 35.00
C ALA A 64 -14.92 9.43 35.04
N GLN A 65 -15.77 9.71 34.04
CA GLN A 65 -16.61 10.91 34.02
C GLN A 65 -17.64 10.90 35.16
N LYS A 66 -18.31 9.77 35.40
CA LYS A 66 -19.25 9.61 36.52
C LYS A 66 -18.56 9.80 37.87
N ALA A 67 -17.33 9.31 38.04
CA ALA A 67 -16.53 9.51 39.25
C ALA A 67 -16.22 11.00 39.50
N ARG A 68 -16.17 11.81 38.43
CA ARG A 68 -15.89 13.25 38.50
C ARG A 68 -17.12 14.13 38.27
N ILE A 69 -18.34 13.58 38.32
CA ILE A 69 -19.59 14.31 37.99
C ILE A 69 -19.80 15.58 38.83
N ASN A 70 -19.24 15.63 40.05
CA ASN A 70 -19.32 16.79 40.95
C ASN A 70 -18.25 17.86 40.67
N GLY A 71 -17.47 17.73 39.60
CA GLY A 71 -16.48 18.72 39.20
C GLY A 71 -17.13 20.06 38.82
N GLY A 72 -16.47 21.17 39.19
CA GLY A 72 -17.03 22.52 39.02
C GLY A 72 -17.19 22.98 37.58
N ASP A 73 -16.37 22.48 36.66
CA ASP A 73 -16.39 22.83 35.24
C ASP A 73 -16.26 21.59 34.34
N GLN A 74 -16.46 21.77 33.04
CA GLN A 74 -16.38 20.67 32.05
C GLN A 74 -14.99 20.02 32.03
N TRP A 75 -13.94 20.80 32.31
CA TRP A 75 -12.56 20.31 32.40
C TRP A 75 -12.38 19.35 33.58
N ALA A 76 -12.94 19.67 34.73
CA ALA A 76 -12.86 18.87 35.94
C ALA A 76 -13.79 17.65 35.89
N ARG A 77 -14.80 17.64 35.03
CA ARG A 77 -15.70 16.49 34.83
C ARG A 77 -15.27 15.56 33.69
N LEU A 78 -14.19 15.90 32.98
CA LEU A 78 -13.70 15.17 31.80
C LEU A 78 -14.72 15.11 30.64
N GLU A 79 -15.63 16.09 30.56
CA GLU A 79 -16.71 16.15 29.56
C GLU A 79 -16.24 16.51 28.15
N MET A 80 -14.93 16.68 27.95
CA MET A 80 -14.36 16.90 26.64
C MET A 80 -14.17 15.62 25.83
N PHE A 81 -14.21 14.46 26.48
CA PHE A 81 -14.08 13.17 25.81
C PHE A 81 -15.46 12.58 25.59
N GLU A 82 -15.87 12.47 24.34
CA GLU A 82 -17.08 11.73 23.98
C GLU A 82 -16.64 10.31 23.59
N PRO A 83 -16.76 9.28 24.45
CA PRO A 83 -16.35 7.94 24.09
C PRO A 83 -17.21 7.41 22.95
N GLY A 84 -16.55 6.98 21.87
CA GLY A 84 -17.19 6.40 20.71
C GLY A 84 -16.65 5.00 20.47
N ILE A 85 -17.53 4.01 20.40
CA ILE A 85 -17.15 2.64 20.08
C ILE A 85 -16.53 2.62 18.69
N GLN A 86 -15.23 2.36 18.63
CA GLN A 86 -14.57 1.93 17.41
C GLN A 86 -14.90 0.47 17.21
N GLU A 87 -15.59 0.22 16.11
CA GLU A 87 -16.04 -1.10 15.70
C GLU A 87 -14.90 -1.98 15.18
N TRP A 88 -13.68 -1.83 15.73
CA TRP A 88 -12.51 -2.63 15.35
C TRP A 88 -12.82 -4.12 15.45
N HIS A 89 -13.54 -4.55 16.49
CA HIS A 89 -13.99 -5.92 16.62
C HIS A 89 -14.99 -6.32 15.52
N LYS A 90 -15.93 -5.46 15.12
CA LYS A 90 -16.82 -5.77 13.98
C LYS A 90 -16.06 -5.78 12.65
N ARG A 91 -15.08 -4.88 12.48
CA ARG A 91 -14.20 -4.87 11.30
C ARG A 91 -13.35 -6.13 11.24
N LEU A 92 -12.81 -6.57 12.37
CA LEU A 92 -12.08 -7.83 12.49
C LEU A 92 -12.97 -9.01 12.15
N LEU A 93 -14.21 -9.06 12.67
CA LEU A 93 -15.18 -10.10 12.32
C LEU A 93 -15.52 -10.09 10.83
N TYR A 94 -15.74 -8.91 10.25
CA TYR A 94 -16.05 -8.76 8.83
C TYR A 94 -14.88 -9.22 7.93
N ILE A 95 -13.65 -8.83 8.28
CA ILE A 95 -12.46 -9.25 7.54
C ILE A 95 -12.24 -10.76 7.74
N GLN A 96 -12.44 -11.29 8.95
CA GLN A 96 -12.35 -12.72 9.22
C GLN A 96 -13.33 -13.52 8.37
N ASP A 97 -14.61 -13.12 8.31
CA ASP A 97 -15.64 -13.77 7.48
C ASP A 97 -15.31 -13.68 5.98
N THR A 98 -14.79 -12.53 5.54
CA THR A 98 -14.30 -12.33 4.17
C THR A 98 -13.15 -13.29 3.86
N TYR A 99 -12.16 -13.42 4.74
CA TYR A 99 -11.03 -14.33 4.54
C TYR A 99 -11.45 -15.80 4.63
N ASP A 100 -12.35 -16.14 5.55
CA ASP A 100 -12.92 -17.48 5.66
C ASP A 100 -13.70 -17.87 4.41
N THR A 101 -14.22 -16.90 3.66
CA THR A 101 -14.89 -17.14 2.38
C THR A 101 -13.89 -17.19 1.21
N PHE A 102 -13.02 -16.19 1.08
CA PHE A 102 -12.25 -15.95 -0.15
C PHE A 102 -10.75 -16.31 -0.08
N PHE A 103 -10.17 -16.45 1.13
CA PHE A 103 -8.74 -16.71 1.32
C PHE A 103 -8.45 -18.19 1.57
N LYS A 104 -8.59 -19.01 0.52
CA LYS A 104 -8.34 -20.46 0.56
C LYS A 104 -6.97 -20.81 -0.03
N PHE A 105 -6.18 -21.63 0.67
CA PHE A 105 -4.87 -22.04 0.16
C PHE A 105 -4.99 -22.83 -1.15
N GLU A 106 -6.05 -23.63 -1.27
CA GLU A 106 -6.36 -24.46 -2.42
C GLU A 106 -6.53 -23.62 -3.69
N SER A 107 -7.02 -22.38 -3.55
CA SER A 107 -7.25 -21.48 -4.68
C SER A 107 -6.01 -20.71 -5.16
N HIS A 108 -4.80 -21.04 -4.67
CA HIS A 108 -3.54 -20.40 -5.08
C HIS A 108 -3.26 -20.45 -6.59
N ARG A 109 -3.82 -21.43 -7.33
CA ARG A 109 -3.67 -21.55 -8.79
C ARG A 109 -4.78 -20.86 -9.58
N GLU A 110 -5.87 -20.52 -8.93
CA GLU A 110 -7.02 -19.87 -9.55
C GLU A 110 -6.74 -18.38 -9.66
N LYS A 111 -6.61 -17.87 -10.89
CA LYS A 111 -6.26 -16.47 -11.13
C LYS A 111 -7.31 -15.53 -10.54
N GLY A 112 -6.85 -14.49 -9.86
CA GLY A 112 -7.73 -13.45 -9.32
C GLY A 112 -8.34 -13.78 -7.96
N THR A 113 -8.12 -14.98 -7.41
CA THR A 113 -8.51 -15.25 -6.02
C THR A 113 -7.61 -14.50 -5.05
N LEU A 114 -8.13 -14.22 -3.85
CA LEU A 114 -7.40 -13.46 -2.83
C LEU A 114 -6.06 -14.13 -2.46
N TYR A 115 -6.04 -15.46 -2.40
CA TYR A 115 -4.81 -16.23 -2.15
C TYR A 115 -3.83 -16.19 -3.33
N ASN A 116 -4.33 -16.29 -4.57
CA ASN A 116 -3.49 -16.16 -5.77
C ASN A 116 -2.85 -14.77 -5.87
N ILE A 117 -3.61 -13.70 -5.61
CA ILE A 117 -3.12 -12.32 -5.62
C ILE A 117 -2.03 -12.13 -4.58
N LYS A 118 -2.21 -12.64 -3.35
CA LYS A 118 -1.17 -12.62 -2.32
C LYS A 118 0.16 -13.21 -2.84
N GLN A 119 0.10 -14.35 -3.53
CA GLN A 119 1.30 -15.04 -4.04
C GLN A 119 1.96 -14.28 -5.19
N ILE A 120 1.19 -13.82 -6.18
CA ILE A 120 1.70 -13.10 -7.35
C ILE A 120 2.41 -11.81 -6.94
N TYR A 121 1.86 -11.09 -5.96
CA TYR A 121 2.40 -9.81 -5.48
C TYR A 121 3.29 -9.94 -4.24
N ASP A 122 3.67 -11.16 -3.85
CA ASP A 122 4.55 -11.44 -2.71
C ASP A 122 4.14 -10.72 -1.40
N TYR A 123 2.82 -10.68 -1.11
CA TYR A 123 2.28 -10.09 0.12
C TYR A 123 2.59 -11.00 1.33
N LYS A 124 3.55 -10.59 2.15
CA LYS A 124 4.04 -11.36 3.31
C LYS A 124 3.26 -11.05 4.59
N GLY A 125 3.29 -12.01 5.53
CA GLY A 125 2.70 -11.84 6.86
C GLY A 125 1.16 -11.91 6.90
N VAL A 126 0.51 -12.26 5.79
CA VAL A 126 -0.96 -12.45 5.73
C VAL A 126 -1.31 -13.93 5.96
N SER A 127 -2.23 -14.17 6.88
CA SER A 127 -2.73 -15.51 7.25
C SER A 127 -4.26 -15.53 7.32
N SER A 128 -4.85 -16.71 7.49
CA SER A 128 -6.29 -16.85 7.74
C SER A 128 -6.71 -16.41 9.15
N ASN A 129 -5.77 -16.29 10.10
CA ASN A 129 -6.07 -15.73 11.42
C ASN A 129 -5.90 -14.21 11.34
N ILE A 130 -7.02 -13.49 11.24
CA ILE A 130 -7.01 -12.04 11.02
C ILE A 130 -6.62 -11.28 12.28
N MET A 131 -6.92 -11.80 13.47
CA MET A 131 -6.55 -11.13 14.72
C MET A 131 -5.03 -10.94 14.86
N SER A 132 -4.23 -11.87 14.36
CA SER A 132 -2.77 -11.76 14.42
C SER A 132 -2.14 -10.95 13.27
N CYS A 133 -2.89 -10.67 12.20
CA CYS A 133 -2.37 -9.99 11.01
C CYS A 133 -3.30 -8.91 10.45
N PHE A 134 -4.15 -8.32 11.28
CA PHE A 134 -5.26 -7.43 10.88
C PHE A 134 -4.84 -6.36 9.86
N ASN A 135 -3.81 -5.56 10.18
CA ASN A 135 -3.34 -4.49 9.29
C ASN A 135 -2.89 -5.03 7.92
N LYS A 136 -2.20 -6.19 7.89
CA LYS A 136 -1.74 -6.80 6.64
C LYS A 136 -2.86 -7.43 5.84
N ALA A 137 -3.83 -8.01 6.53
CA ALA A 137 -5.02 -8.58 5.90
C ALA A 137 -5.90 -7.48 5.28
N ASP A 138 -6.06 -6.36 6.00
CA ASP A 138 -6.79 -5.19 5.54
C ASP A 138 -6.09 -4.51 4.36
N GLU A 139 -4.76 -4.31 4.42
CA GLU A 139 -3.95 -3.83 3.29
C GLU A 139 -4.12 -4.71 2.05
N LEU A 140 -4.11 -6.05 2.20
CA LEU A 140 -4.31 -6.95 1.06
C LEU A 140 -5.73 -6.82 0.51
N LEU A 141 -6.78 -6.75 1.33
CA LEU A 141 -8.15 -6.55 0.85
C LEU A 141 -8.30 -5.21 0.12
N GLU A 142 -7.76 -4.14 0.67
CA GLU A 142 -7.77 -2.83 0.03
C GLU A 142 -7.01 -2.87 -1.30
N PHE A 143 -5.84 -3.52 -1.34
CA PHE A 143 -5.11 -3.73 -2.58
C PHE A 143 -5.95 -4.54 -3.59
N THR A 144 -6.56 -5.64 -3.16
CA THR A 144 -7.36 -6.52 -4.04
C THR A 144 -8.60 -5.81 -4.60
N THR A 145 -9.27 -5.00 -3.80
CA THR A 145 -10.44 -4.21 -4.21
C THR A 145 -10.07 -3.04 -5.11
N LYS A 146 -8.85 -2.51 -5.01
CA LYS A 146 -8.30 -1.51 -5.95
C LYS A 146 -7.80 -2.14 -7.24
N ILE A 147 -7.22 -3.34 -7.18
CA ILE A 147 -6.82 -4.04 -8.40
C ILE A 147 -8.04 -4.54 -9.16
N TYR A 148 -9.10 -5.01 -8.50
CA TYR A 148 -10.26 -5.59 -9.21
C TYR A 148 -10.86 -4.67 -10.27
N PRO A 149 -11.12 -3.37 -10.04
CA PRO A 149 -11.55 -2.46 -11.09
C PRO A 149 -10.43 -2.13 -12.07
N THR A 150 -9.13 -2.22 -11.72
CA THR A 150 -8.02 -2.00 -12.67
C THR A 150 -7.63 -3.24 -13.47
N THR A 151 -7.99 -4.45 -13.04
CA THR A 151 -7.81 -5.74 -13.73
C THR A 151 -9.06 -6.17 -14.45
N ASN A 152 -10.25 -5.87 -13.90
CA ASN A 152 -11.52 -6.00 -14.60
C ASN A 152 -11.67 -4.87 -15.62
N THR A 153 -11.06 -3.69 -15.45
CA THR A 153 -10.81 -2.83 -16.62
C THR A 153 -9.79 -3.44 -17.55
N LYS A 154 -8.77 -4.21 -17.16
CA LYS A 154 -7.94 -4.93 -18.16
C LYS A 154 -8.71 -6.04 -18.90
N GLU A 155 -9.63 -6.77 -18.26
CA GLU A 155 -10.46 -7.78 -18.93
C GLU A 155 -11.64 -7.18 -19.70
N ILE A 156 -12.32 -6.16 -19.17
CA ILE A 156 -13.32 -5.35 -19.88
C ILE A 156 -12.65 -4.51 -20.98
N LEU A 157 -11.42 -4.00 -20.79
CA LEU A 157 -10.60 -3.42 -21.87
C LEU A 157 -10.17 -4.51 -22.85
N ASN A 158 -9.94 -5.76 -22.46
CA ASN A 158 -9.67 -6.82 -23.43
C ASN A 158 -10.93 -7.23 -24.23
N VAL A 159 -12.14 -7.04 -23.67
CA VAL A 159 -13.42 -7.25 -24.36
C VAL A 159 -13.83 -6.03 -25.20
N ILE A 160 -13.43 -4.82 -24.81
CA ILE A 160 -13.69 -3.56 -25.52
C ILE A 160 -12.56 -3.22 -26.52
N SER A 161 -11.34 -3.68 -26.29
CA SER A 161 -10.20 -3.53 -27.21
C SER A 161 -10.16 -4.72 -28.15
N ASP A 162 -11.05 -4.65 -29.11
CA ASP A 162 -10.65 -4.98 -30.47
C ASP A 162 -9.24 -4.39 -30.73
N LYS A 163 -8.35 -5.24 -31.24
CA LYS A 163 -6.89 -5.05 -31.39
C LYS A 163 -6.49 -3.62 -31.79
N SER A 164 -5.84 -2.84 -30.91
CA SER A 164 -5.11 -1.64 -31.39
C SER A 164 -4.11 -0.94 -30.46
N PHE A 165 -3.83 -1.36 -29.20
CA PHE A 165 -3.11 -0.42 -28.30
C PHE A 165 -1.90 -0.89 -27.49
N TYR A 166 -1.49 -2.16 -27.51
CA TYR A 166 -0.23 -2.55 -26.86
C TYR A 166 0.64 -3.39 -27.77
N GLN A 167 1.15 -2.75 -28.84
CA GLN A 167 2.26 -3.27 -29.61
C GLN A 167 3.54 -2.57 -29.11
N SER A 168 4.51 -3.39 -28.70
CA SER A 168 5.74 -3.03 -28.00
C SER A 168 6.40 -1.75 -28.54
N LEU A 169 6.50 -0.73 -27.69
CA LEU A 169 7.13 0.56 -28.04
C LEU A 169 8.66 0.38 -28.08
N TYR A 170 9.22 0.41 -29.29
CA TYR A 170 10.66 0.35 -29.53
C TYR A 170 11.19 1.73 -29.95
N CYS A 171 12.52 1.87 -30.07
CA CYS A 171 13.23 3.08 -30.48
C CYS A 171 13.08 4.28 -29.52
N ILE A 172 13.85 5.35 -29.78
CA ILE A 172 13.72 6.64 -29.10
C ILE A 172 12.38 7.33 -29.40
N CYS A 173 11.77 7.03 -30.55
CA CYS A 173 10.50 7.64 -30.96
C CYS A 173 9.28 7.08 -30.22
N LYS A 174 9.44 5.97 -29.48
CA LYS A 174 8.35 5.30 -28.73
C LYS A 174 7.14 4.99 -29.61
N LEU A 175 7.39 4.52 -30.82
CA LEU A 175 6.36 4.05 -31.74
C LEU A 175 6.43 2.52 -31.84
N GLU A 176 5.40 1.94 -32.45
CA GLU A 176 5.34 0.51 -32.73
C GLU A 176 6.52 0.05 -33.61
N SER A 177 6.87 -1.24 -33.53
CA SER A 177 7.87 -1.82 -34.42
C SER A 177 7.37 -1.78 -35.87
N GLY A 178 8.09 -1.08 -36.74
CA GLY A 178 7.81 -1.07 -38.17
C GLY A 178 8.99 -0.52 -38.97
N GLY A 179 9.21 -1.06 -40.18
CA GLY A 179 10.33 -0.68 -41.04
C GLY A 179 11.66 -1.33 -40.64
N GLU A 180 12.75 -0.82 -41.21
CA GLU A 180 14.11 -1.31 -40.97
C GLU A 180 14.61 -0.86 -39.59
N MET A 181 15.08 -1.82 -38.80
CA MET A 181 15.49 -1.60 -37.42
C MET A 181 16.83 -2.26 -37.12
N VAL A 182 17.63 -1.60 -36.28
CA VAL A 182 18.91 -2.12 -35.79
C VAL A 182 18.88 -2.35 -34.29
N TYR A 183 19.56 -3.41 -33.84
CA TYR A 183 19.67 -3.78 -32.44
C TYR A 183 20.92 -3.16 -31.79
N CYS A 184 20.78 -2.59 -30.59
CA CYS A 184 21.91 -2.09 -29.83
C CYS A 184 22.59 -3.22 -29.03
N GLY A 185 23.86 -3.51 -29.31
CA GLY A 185 24.63 -4.59 -28.68
C GLY A 185 24.80 -4.46 -27.16
N ASN A 186 24.51 -3.30 -26.57
CA ASN A 186 24.46 -3.13 -25.12
C ASN A 186 23.13 -3.65 -24.56
N LYS A 187 23.14 -4.87 -24.00
CA LYS A 187 21.97 -5.51 -23.36
C LYS A 187 21.33 -4.69 -22.24
N LYS A 188 22.06 -3.74 -21.64
CA LYS A 188 21.57 -2.81 -20.60
C LYS A 188 21.32 -1.39 -21.13
N CYS A 189 21.10 -1.22 -22.43
CA CYS A 189 20.79 0.08 -23.02
C CYS A 189 19.51 0.67 -22.41
N LYS A 190 19.62 1.90 -21.87
CA LYS A 190 18.49 2.60 -21.22
C LYS A 190 17.43 3.08 -22.22
N PHE A 191 17.79 3.21 -23.50
CA PHE A 191 16.91 3.75 -24.54
C PHE A 191 16.07 2.68 -25.23
N GLY A 192 16.31 1.41 -24.93
CA GLY A 192 15.69 0.27 -25.60
C GLY A 192 16.70 -0.52 -26.41
N GLN A 193 16.24 -1.62 -26.99
CA GLN A 193 17.08 -2.58 -27.70
C GLN A 193 17.01 -2.44 -29.22
N TRP A 194 15.89 -1.95 -29.77
CA TRP A 194 15.65 -1.81 -31.21
C TRP A 194 15.42 -0.35 -31.60
N PHE A 195 16.02 0.11 -32.70
CA PHE A 195 15.91 1.48 -33.19
C PHE A 195 15.61 1.48 -34.69
N HIS A 196 14.67 2.31 -35.15
CA HIS A 196 14.45 2.52 -36.58
C HIS A 196 15.64 3.22 -37.20
N LEU A 197 16.07 2.79 -38.39
CA LEU A 197 17.19 3.40 -39.12
C LEU A 197 16.95 4.90 -39.40
N ASP A 198 15.74 5.26 -39.80
CA ASP A 198 15.33 6.66 -40.00
C ASP A 198 15.43 7.51 -38.73
N CYS A 199 15.09 6.94 -37.56
CA CYS A 199 15.10 7.67 -36.28
C CYS A 199 16.51 8.02 -35.81
N ILE A 200 17.52 7.29 -36.30
CA ILE A 200 18.93 7.48 -35.96
C ILE A 200 19.75 7.98 -37.16
N GLY A 201 19.10 8.20 -38.32
CA GLY A 201 19.72 8.73 -39.53
C GLY A 201 20.75 7.79 -40.16
N LEU A 202 20.53 6.47 -40.09
CA LEU A 202 21.38 5.46 -40.74
C LEU A 202 20.68 4.88 -41.97
N SER A 203 21.45 4.46 -42.97
CA SER A 203 20.97 3.56 -44.03
C SER A 203 21.43 2.11 -43.78
N GLU A 204 20.80 1.14 -44.44
CA GLU A 204 21.14 -0.29 -44.32
C GLU A 204 22.62 -0.56 -44.66
N ASP A 205 23.15 0.13 -45.66
CA ASP A 205 24.55 0.02 -46.10
C ASP A 205 25.57 0.54 -45.06
N GLU A 206 25.13 1.35 -44.10
CA GLU A 206 25.96 1.93 -43.04
C GLU A 206 26.00 1.08 -41.77
N ILE A 207 25.23 -0.03 -41.72
CA ILE A 207 25.25 -0.98 -40.61
C ILE A 207 26.55 -1.81 -40.71
N PRO A 208 27.46 -1.72 -39.71
CA PRO A 208 28.69 -2.50 -39.75
C PRO A 208 28.41 -4.00 -39.73
N GLU A 209 29.27 -4.81 -40.36
CA GLU A 209 29.31 -6.26 -40.12
C GLU A 209 29.78 -6.53 -38.67
N GLY A 210 28.86 -6.44 -37.70
CA GLY A 210 29.14 -6.61 -36.28
C GLY A 210 28.14 -5.95 -35.34
N ASP A 211 28.52 -5.81 -34.06
CA ASP A 211 27.67 -5.20 -33.04
C ASP A 211 27.57 -3.67 -33.25
N TRP A 212 26.34 -3.18 -33.41
CA TRP A 212 26.04 -1.75 -33.50
C TRP A 212 25.60 -1.18 -32.13
N PHE A 213 25.91 0.09 -31.84
CA PHE A 213 25.59 0.74 -30.57
C PHE A 213 24.95 2.11 -30.78
N CYS A 214 23.83 2.37 -30.10
CA CYS A 214 23.03 3.59 -30.30
C CYS A 214 23.65 4.89 -29.75
N SER A 215 24.75 4.80 -29.00
CA SER A 215 25.45 5.96 -28.45
C SER A 215 26.86 5.59 -28.00
N GLU A 216 27.76 6.58 -27.91
CA GLU A 216 29.12 6.38 -27.39
C GLU A 216 29.16 5.74 -25.99
N VAL A 217 28.13 6.00 -25.18
CA VAL A 217 28.00 5.40 -23.85
C VAL A 217 27.84 3.89 -23.97
N CYS A 218 27.02 3.41 -24.91
CA CYS A 218 26.85 1.99 -25.17
C CYS A 218 28.12 1.35 -25.76
N THR A 219 28.86 2.09 -26.60
CA THR A 219 30.15 1.65 -27.16
C THR A 219 31.22 1.48 -26.08
N LYS A 220 31.34 2.45 -25.16
CA LYS A 220 32.34 2.42 -24.06
C LYS A 220 32.08 1.29 -23.07
N VAL A 221 30.81 1.05 -22.71
CA VAL A 221 30.41 -0.03 -21.78
C VAL A 221 30.73 -1.42 -22.31
N PHE A 222 30.71 -1.60 -23.63
CA PHE A 222 31.07 -2.87 -24.26
C PHE A 222 32.58 -3.13 -24.27
N SER A 223 33.39 -2.08 -24.48
CA SER A 223 34.86 -2.18 -24.56
C SER A 223 35.55 -2.63 -23.26
N SER A 224 34.93 -2.40 -22.10
CA SER A 224 35.47 -2.79 -20.78
C SER A 224 35.23 -4.26 -20.42
N THR A 225 34.49 -5.02 -21.23
CA THR A 225 34.06 -6.39 -20.90
C THR A 225 34.54 -7.39 -21.95
N LYS A 226 35.85 -7.51 -22.19
CA LYS A 226 36.41 -8.67 -22.91
C LYS A 226 36.89 -9.74 -21.93
N ARG A 227 36.03 -10.73 -21.64
CA ARG A 227 36.43 -12.14 -21.45
C ARG A 227 35.21 -13.07 -21.53
N GLY A 228 35.21 -13.94 -22.54
CA GLY A 228 34.36 -15.13 -22.60
C GLY A 228 33.41 -15.20 -23.79
N LYS A 229 33.91 -15.66 -24.95
CA LYS A 229 33.09 -16.15 -26.07
C LYS A 229 32.17 -17.28 -25.58
N LYS A 230 30.87 -17.21 -25.88
CA LYS A 230 30.03 -18.40 -26.05
C LYS A 230 29.15 -18.23 -27.29
N ILE A 231 29.44 -19.05 -28.28
CA ILE A 231 28.63 -19.28 -29.48
C ILE A 231 27.47 -20.19 -29.06
N ALA A 232 26.25 -19.90 -29.50
CA ALA A 232 25.16 -20.86 -29.50
C ALA A 232 24.33 -20.70 -30.77
N ASN A 233 24.21 -21.79 -31.52
CA ASN A 233 23.25 -21.96 -32.61
C ASN A 233 21.93 -22.42 -32.01
N CYS A 234 20.80 -21.90 -32.48
CA CYS A 234 19.49 -22.46 -32.18
C CYS A 234 18.98 -23.19 -33.41
N GLY A 235 18.78 -24.50 -33.27
CA GLY A 235 17.74 -25.23 -34.00
C GLY A 235 16.46 -25.26 -33.17
#